data_AF-A0A1C4AJW2-F1
#
_entry.id   AF-A0A1C4AJW2-F1
#
_cell.length_a   1.000
_cell.length_b   1.000
_cell.length_c   1.000
_cell.angle_alpha   90.00
_cell.angle_beta   90.00
_cell.angle_gamma   90.00
#
_symmetry.space_group_name_H-M   'P 1'
#
loop_
_entity.id
_entity.type
_entity.pdbx_description
1 polymer ?
#
loop_
_entity_poly.entity_id
_entity_poly.type
_entity_poly.pdbx_seq_one_letter_code
_entity_poly.pdbx_strand_id
1 'polypeptide(L)'
;MQYGVLHTTLLIRNGCKDTIQLEQLLLHIEDASGAVVVKGAFTLPNLEIKANTTKPWSFVFPASSILKEDMDLSSWKAFVPQD
;
A
#
# COMPACT_ATOMS: atom_id res chain seq x y z
N MET A 1 -13.47 17.46 -13.48
CA MET A 1 -12.29 16.63 -13.80
C MET A 1 -12.15 15.61 -12.70
N GLN A 2 -12.34 14.32 -13.01
CA GLN A 2 -12.30 13.26 -12.01
C GLN A 2 -10.83 12.86 -11.82
N TYR A 3 -10.22 13.34 -10.74
CA TYR A 3 -8.84 12.99 -10.40
C TYR A 3 -8.74 11.47 -10.22
N GLY A 4 -7.93 10.82 -11.05
CA GLY A 4 -7.71 9.37 -10.96
C GLY A 4 -7.16 9.03 -9.58
N VAL A 5 -7.88 8.22 -8.83
CA VAL A 5 -7.43 7.65 -7.56
C VAL A 5 -7.05 6.20 -7.81
N LEU A 6 -5.84 5.80 -7.39
CA LEU A 6 -5.45 4.39 -7.43
C LEU A 6 -5.91 3.73 -6.13
N HIS A 7 -6.80 2.75 -6.26
CA HIS A 7 -7.26 1.92 -5.14
C HIS A 7 -6.47 0.62 -5.10
N THR A 8 -5.82 0.32 -3.98
CA THR A 8 -5.06 -0.91 -3.79
C THR A 8 -5.54 -1.61 -2.52
N THR A 9 -6.01 -2.86 -2.63
CA THR A 9 -6.34 -3.68 -1.46
C THR A 9 -5.23 -4.70 -1.24
N LEU A 10 -4.63 -4.67 -0.06
CA LEU A 10 -3.60 -5.63 0.35
C LEU A 10 -4.14 -6.52 1.47
N LEU A 11 -3.70 -7.78 1.48
CA LEU A 11 -3.92 -8.69 2.61
C LEU A 11 -2.72 -8.59 3.55
N ILE A 12 -2.93 -7.99 4.71
CA ILE A 12 -1.88 -7.81 5.72
C ILE A 12 -1.98 -8.96 6.70
N ARG A 13 -0.93 -9.80 6.75
CA ARG A 13 -0.83 -10.94 7.67
C ARG A 13 0.01 -10.56 8.88
N ASN A 14 -0.54 -10.72 10.08
CA ASN A 14 0.23 -10.71 11.31
C ASN A 14 0.70 -12.14 11.62
N GLY A 15 2.00 -12.40 11.46
CA GLY A 15 2.63 -13.68 11.83
C GLY A 15 3.13 -13.75 13.28
N CYS A 16 2.95 -12.68 14.05
CA CYS A 16 3.39 -12.59 15.44
C CYS A 16 2.38 -13.25 16.40
N LYS A 17 2.85 -13.52 17.62
CA LYS A 17 2.02 -14.09 18.72
C LYS A 17 1.11 -13.05 19.37
N ASP A 18 1.43 -11.77 19.22
CA ASP A 18 0.68 -10.65 19.78
C ASP A 18 -0.04 -9.87 18.69
N THR A 19 -1.11 -9.18 19.09
CA THR A 19 -1.77 -8.20 18.23
C THR A 19 -0.81 -7.09 17.85
N ILE A 20 -0.80 -6.70 16.57
CA ILE A 20 -0.04 -5.55 16.10
C ILE A 20 -0.98 -4.37 15.80
N GLN A 21 -0.52 -3.17 16.15
CA GLN A 21 -1.12 -1.92 15.73
C GLN A 21 -0.22 -1.29 14.68
N LEU A 22 -0.73 -1.12 13.46
CA LEU A 22 0.02 -0.44 12.40
C LEU A 22 -0.39 1.02 12.38
N GLU A 23 0.45 1.93 12.87
CA GLU A 23 0.10 3.35 12.99
C GLU A 23 0.44 4.17 11.74
N GLN A 24 1.56 3.86 11.10
CA GLN A 24 2.05 4.55 9.91
C GLN A 24 2.62 3.55 8.92
N LEU A 25 2.45 3.84 7.63
CA LEU A 25 2.99 3.02 6.56
C LEU A 25 3.39 3.90 5.37
N LEU A 26 4.66 3.81 4.98
CA LEU A 26 5.11 4.23 3.65
C LEU A 26 4.91 3.05 2.70
N LEU A 27 4.15 3.25 1.63
CA LEU A 27 3.80 2.21 0.67
C LEU A 27 4.11 2.70 -0.74
N HIS A 28 4.98 1.97 -1.42
CA HIS A 28 5.32 2.20 -2.83
C HIS A 28 4.75 1.10 -3.70
N ILE A 29 4.43 1.45 -4.95
CA ILE A 29 4.03 0.51 -5.99
C ILE A 29 5.09 0.52 -7.09
N GLU A 30 5.64 -0.66 -7.39
CA GLU A 30 6.43 -0.95 -8.58
C GLU A 30 5.52 -1.50 -9.68
N ASP A 31 5.71 -1.03 -10.92
CA ASP A 31 5.03 -1.55 -12.11
C ASP A 31 5.81 -2.73 -12.74
N ALA A 32 5.33 -3.26 -13.86
CA ALA A 32 5.94 -4.40 -14.54
C ALA A 32 7.38 -4.15 -15.03
N SER A 33 7.78 -2.88 -15.17
CA SER A 33 9.16 -2.50 -15.53
C SER A 33 10.10 -2.49 -14.32
N GLY A 34 9.57 -2.64 -13.10
CA GLY A 34 10.32 -2.48 -11.85
C GLY A 34 10.51 -1.01 -11.45
N ALA A 35 9.86 -0.06 -12.12
CA ALA A 35 9.90 1.34 -11.75
C ALA A 35 8.90 1.64 -10.63
N VAL A 36 9.30 2.46 -9.66
CA VAL A 36 8.36 2.99 -8.65
C VAL A 36 7.43 4.01 -9.30
N VAL A 37 6.15 3.67 -9.40
CA VAL A 37 5.13 4.47 -10.11
C VAL A 37 4.19 5.22 -9.18
N VAL A 38 4.09 4.81 -7.91
CA VAL A 38 3.26 5.47 -6.90
C VAL A 38 3.97 5.44 -5.55
N LYS A 39 3.88 6.55 -4.80
CA LYS A 39 4.39 6.64 -3.42
C LYS A 39 3.33 7.22 -2.49
N GLY A 40 2.97 6.49 -1.44
CA GLY A 40 1.99 6.95 -0.45
C GLY A 40 2.52 6.88 0.97
N ALA A 41 2.11 7.83 1.79
CA ALA A 41 2.29 7.83 3.23
C ALA A 41 0.92 7.78 3.89
N PHE A 42 0.68 6.78 4.74
CA PHE A 42 -0.61 6.55 5.38
C PHE A 42 -0.49 6.60 6.88
N THR A 43 -1.41 7.32 7.53
CA THR A 43 -1.67 7.22 8.96
C THR A 43 -2.87 6.29 9.17
N LEU A 44 -2.71 5.28 10.02
CA LEU A 44 -3.58 4.11 10.14
C LEU A 44 -3.98 3.87 11.61
N PRO A 45 -4.47 4.88 12.35
CA PRO A 45 -4.57 4.82 13.81
C PRO A 45 -5.52 3.72 14.33
N ASN A 46 -6.37 3.16 13.46
CA ASN A 46 -7.37 2.14 13.81
C ASN A 46 -7.11 0.77 13.16
N LEU A 47 -5.91 0.55 12.60
CA LEU A 47 -5.56 -0.72 11.99
C LEU A 47 -4.88 -1.66 13.01
N GLU A 48 -5.73 -2.36 13.73
CA GLU A 48 -5.34 -3.49 14.59
C GLU A 48 -5.36 -4.79 13.77
N ILE A 49 -4.31 -5.61 13.85
CA ILE A 49 -4.28 -6.96 13.25
C ILE A 49 -3.96 -7.98 14.33
N LYS A 50 -4.93 -8.84 14.64
CA LYS A 50 -4.81 -9.85 15.71
C LYS A 50 -3.71 -10.86 15.40
N ALA A 51 -3.12 -11.42 16.45
CA ALA A 51 -2.12 -12.47 16.35
C ALA A 51 -2.53 -13.60 15.38
N ASN A 52 -1.62 -13.99 14.49
CA ASN A 52 -1.82 -15.06 13.50
C ASN A 52 -3.04 -14.90 12.58
N THR A 53 -3.51 -13.66 12.35
CA THR A 53 -4.63 -13.38 11.43
C THR A 53 -4.20 -12.58 10.20
N THR A 54 -5.08 -12.55 9.20
CA THR A 54 -4.95 -11.71 8.02
C THR A 54 -6.11 -10.73 7.96
N LYS A 55 -5.84 -9.47 7.63
CA LYS A 55 -6.87 -8.47 7.35
C LYS A 55 -6.69 -7.84 5.97
N PRO A 56 -7.75 -7.74 5.14
CA PRO A 56 -7.72 -6.90 3.96
C PRO A 56 -7.73 -5.43 4.38
N TRP A 57 -6.88 -4.61 3.76
CA TRP A 57 -6.87 -3.17 3.94
C TRP A 57 -6.73 -2.47 2.60
N SER A 58 -7.61 -1.49 2.35
CA SER A 58 -7.60 -0.70 1.13
C SER A 58 -6.87 0.62 1.36
N PHE A 59 -5.86 0.86 0.53
CA PHE A 59 -5.12 2.09 0.42
C PHE A 59 -5.65 2.88 -0.78
N VAL A 60 -5.90 4.17 -0.59
CA VAL A 60 -6.35 5.08 -1.64
C VAL A 60 -5.27 6.10 -1.89
N PHE A 61 -4.63 6.01 -3.04
CA PHE A 61 -3.59 6.91 -3.49
C PHE A 61 -4.22 8.08 -4.25
N PRO A 62 -4.02 9.33 -3.83
CA PRO A 62 -4.51 10.48 -4.58
C PRO A 62 -3.72 10.64 -5.89
N ALA A 63 -4.29 11.30 -6.89
CA ALA A 63 -3.61 11.55 -8.17
C ALA A 63 -2.21 12.20 -8.01
N SER A 64 -2.05 13.08 -7.01
CA SER A 64 -0.77 13.73 -6.69
C SER A 64 0.34 12.78 -6.24
N SER A 65 0.02 11.54 -5.89
CA SER A 65 0.98 10.50 -5.49
C SER A 65 1.45 9.63 -6.65
N ILE A 66 0.82 9.77 -7.83
CA ILE A 66 1.19 9.05 -9.05
C ILE A 66 2.39 9.73 -9.68
N LEU A 67 3.46 8.97 -9.89
CA LEU A 67 4.71 9.43 -10.50
C LEU A 67 4.75 9.19 -12.01
N LYS A 68 3.95 8.24 -12.49
CA LYS A 68 3.88 7.80 -13.88
C LYS A 68 2.44 7.43 -14.23
N GLU A 69 1.78 8.23 -15.08
CA GLU A 69 0.37 8.00 -15.44
C GLU A 69 0.20 6.78 -16.37
N ASP A 70 1.19 6.48 -17.22
CA ASP A 70 1.24 5.35 -18.14
C ASP A 70 1.87 4.09 -17.51
N MET A 71 1.60 3.85 -16.23
CA MET A 71 2.10 2.68 -15.50
C MET A 71 1.56 1.36 -16.07
N ASP A 72 2.43 0.34 -16.17
CA ASP A 72 2.04 -1.00 -16.60
C ASP A 72 1.77 -1.90 -15.38
N LEU A 73 0.50 -1.99 -14.97
CA LEU A 73 0.06 -2.81 -13.84
C LEU A 73 -0.26 -4.27 -14.19
N SER A 74 0.15 -4.77 -15.38
CA SER A 74 0.02 -6.19 -15.72
C SER A 74 0.78 -7.11 -14.75
N SER A 75 1.86 -6.60 -14.19
CA SER A 75 2.55 -7.11 -12.99
C SER A 75 2.88 -5.93 -12.09
N TRP A 76 2.79 -6.12 -10.77
CA TRP A 76 3.08 -5.04 -9.83
C TRP A 76 3.46 -5.58 -8.47
N LYS A 77 4.13 -4.74 -7.68
CA LYS A 77 4.53 -5.05 -6.31
C LYS A 77 4.24 -3.87 -5.40
N ALA A 78 3.57 -4.15 -4.28
CA ALA A 78 3.50 -3.22 -3.15
C ALA A 78 4.63 -3.53 -2.16
N PHE A 79 5.37 -2.51 -1.72
CA PHE A 79 6.43 -2.69 -0.74
C PHE A 79 6.60 -1.45 0.15
N VAL A 80 7.14 -1.71 1.34
CA VAL A 80 7.61 -0.66 2.24
C VAL A 80 9.07 -0.39 1.86
N PRO A 81 9.43 0.86 1.50
CA PRO A 81 10.82 1.19 1.21
C PRO A 81 11.69 0.92 2.45
N GLN A 82 12.88 0.36 2.22
CA GLN A 82 13.94 0.30 3.23
C GLN A 82 14.97 1.36 2.87
N ASP A 83 15.39 2.15 3.85
CA ASP A 83 16.53 3.06 3.71
C ASP A 83 17.85 2.28 3.57
#